data_AF-A0A8J6VKA1-F1
#
_entry.id   AF-A0A8J6VKA1-F1
#
_cell.length_a   1.000
_cell.length_b   1.000
_cell.length_c   1.000
_cell.angle_alpha   90.00
_cell.angle_beta   90.00
_cell.angle_gamma   90.00
#
_symmetry.space_group_name_H-M   'P 1'
#
loop_
_entity.id
_entity.type
_entity.pdbx_description
1 polymer ?
#
loop_
_entity_poly.entity_id
_entity_poly.type
_entity_poly.pdbx_seq_one_letter_code
_entity_poly.pdbx_strand_id
1 'polypeptide(L)'
;MEKSKIAKRTIDLAGYQYKEPHYLQTRSRINSLVERYLSIDILQNCLVDLPRQFEKPHQRPWQPIDWQGINPHQIIGVEPALFTAAIANAVEIETPIRAYAKESWDYLQATHPQMAKFVGGTFAADGTVLEVGLWEKEERQHRPAFSKIYQELTGEKLNPQSNSVQGYESSGNIREDVYKHALSRITTEWGATSVYLWLMAHSTGALQQAIAQPLQDEINHLAKFWGISRWAFGDSYVTRLRGTTKNLMSLLQHHQGERTHTKELWQLGYALYAVELVFTFARLMVQLRRWNQTLSDEDLVKLFGLPPQERLAAS
;
A
#
# COMPACT_ATOMS: atom_id res chain seq x y z
N MET A 1 -5.12 13.47 -50.94
CA MET A 1 -4.40 13.69 -49.66
C MET A 1 -5.44 13.86 -48.56
N GLU A 2 -5.80 12.75 -47.93
CA GLU A 2 -6.74 12.74 -46.82
C GLU A 2 -6.00 13.23 -45.56
N LYS A 3 -6.41 14.38 -45.03
CA LYS A 3 -5.85 14.92 -43.80
C LYS A 3 -6.23 13.96 -42.67
N SER A 4 -5.27 13.14 -42.24
CA SER A 4 -5.33 12.37 -41.00
C SER A 4 -5.76 13.30 -39.87
N LYS A 5 -7.01 13.19 -39.43
CA LYS A 5 -7.51 13.82 -38.21
C LYS A 5 -6.73 13.17 -37.07
N ILE A 6 -5.72 13.86 -36.56
CA ILE A 6 -5.07 13.50 -35.31
C ILE A 6 -6.17 13.53 -34.24
N ALA A 7 -6.67 12.35 -33.85
CA ALA A 7 -7.64 12.24 -32.77
C ALA A 7 -7.04 12.91 -31.53
N LYS A 8 -7.80 13.84 -30.93
CA LYS A 8 -7.40 14.55 -29.72
C LYS A 8 -7.15 13.50 -28.63
N ARG A 9 -5.91 13.34 -28.19
CA ARG A 9 -5.55 12.36 -27.16
C ARG A 9 -6.13 12.81 -25.83
N THR A 10 -6.95 11.95 -25.23
CA THR A 10 -7.51 12.15 -23.89
C THR A 10 -6.44 11.82 -22.84
N ILE A 11 -6.41 12.57 -21.74
CA ILE A 11 -5.50 12.38 -20.60
C ILE A 11 -6.33 12.04 -19.36
N ASP A 12 -5.91 11.03 -18.60
CA ASP A 12 -6.51 10.60 -17.34
C ASP A 12 -5.50 10.67 -16.17
N LEU A 13 -5.77 9.99 -15.04
CA LEU A 13 -4.86 10.02 -13.88
C LEU A 13 -3.51 9.37 -14.16
N ALA A 14 -3.43 8.48 -15.14
CA ALA A 14 -2.23 7.77 -15.55
C ALA A 14 -1.60 8.35 -16.83
N GLY A 15 -1.92 9.58 -17.22
CA GLY A 15 -1.37 10.21 -18.40
C GLY A 15 -2.20 9.93 -19.65
N TYR A 16 -1.56 9.65 -20.79
CA TYR A 16 -2.31 9.41 -22.03
C TYR A 16 -3.20 8.17 -21.92
N GLN A 17 -4.47 8.34 -22.29
CA GLN A 17 -5.44 7.26 -22.34
C GLN A 17 -5.30 6.47 -23.65
N TYR A 18 -5.28 5.15 -23.52
CA TYR A 18 -5.30 4.21 -24.63
C TYR A 18 -6.45 3.23 -24.40
N LYS A 19 -7.18 2.85 -25.44
CA LYS A 19 -8.22 1.82 -25.31
C LYS A 19 -7.59 0.44 -25.06
N GLU A 20 -6.50 0.16 -25.78
CA GLU A 20 -5.73 -1.09 -25.71
C GLU A 20 -4.24 -0.73 -25.62
N PRO A 21 -3.75 -0.27 -24.44
CA PRO A 21 -2.34 0.04 -24.29
C PRO A 21 -1.47 -1.19 -24.51
N HIS A 22 -0.45 -1.08 -25.34
CA HIS A 22 0.62 -2.08 -25.37
C HIS A 22 1.59 -1.86 -24.20
N TYR A 23 2.45 -2.83 -23.91
CA TYR A 23 3.39 -2.80 -22.77
C TYR A 23 4.11 -1.46 -22.54
N LEU A 24 4.73 -0.86 -23.56
CA LEU A 24 5.43 0.43 -23.39
C LEU A 24 4.49 1.59 -23.03
N GLN A 25 3.23 1.57 -23.49
CA GLN A 25 2.21 2.53 -23.09
C GLN A 25 1.78 2.29 -21.64
N THR A 26 1.56 1.04 -21.23
CA THR A 26 1.29 0.68 -19.83
C THR A 26 2.43 1.14 -18.91
N ARG A 27 3.69 0.93 -19.29
CA ARG A 27 4.84 1.44 -18.53
C ARG A 27 4.86 2.97 -18.43
N SER A 28 4.53 3.68 -19.50
CA SER A 28 4.39 5.13 -19.48
C SER A 28 3.29 5.57 -18.52
N ARG A 29 2.18 4.82 -18.47
CA ARG A 29 1.06 5.07 -17.55
C ARG A 29 1.48 4.86 -16.09
N ILE A 30 2.17 3.76 -15.79
CA ILE A 30 2.74 3.47 -14.47
C ILE A 30 3.73 4.58 -14.06
N ASN A 31 4.63 4.99 -14.94
CA ASN A 31 5.57 6.08 -14.64
C ASN A 31 4.84 7.39 -14.32
N SER A 32 3.79 7.73 -15.10
CA SER A 32 2.98 8.92 -14.86
C SER A 32 2.30 8.88 -13.49
N LEU A 33 1.81 7.71 -13.07
CA LEU A 33 1.21 7.54 -11.74
C LEU A 33 2.26 7.62 -10.63
N VAL A 34 3.45 7.04 -10.81
CA VAL A 34 4.55 7.13 -9.84
C VAL A 34 5.01 8.56 -9.66
N GLU A 35 5.15 9.32 -10.74
CA GLU A 35 5.48 10.74 -10.69
C GLU A 35 4.38 11.58 -10.01
N ARG A 36 3.12 11.23 -10.26
CA ARG A 36 1.96 11.93 -9.70
C ARG A 36 1.77 11.68 -8.21
N TYR A 37 1.90 10.43 -7.76
CA TYR A 37 1.49 10.02 -6.41
C TYR A 37 2.67 9.71 -5.48
N LEU A 38 3.85 9.40 -6.01
CA LEU A 38 5.05 9.09 -5.21
C LEU A 38 6.18 10.09 -5.49
N SER A 39 5.84 11.35 -5.77
CA SER A 39 6.84 12.42 -5.79
C SER A 39 7.52 12.51 -4.43
N ILE A 40 8.76 13.02 -4.42
CA ILE A 40 9.52 13.20 -3.17
C ILE A 40 8.73 14.08 -2.20
N ASP A 41 8.08 15.14 -2.71
CA ASP A 41 7.29 16.06 -1.89
C ASP A 41 6.09 15.35 -1.24
N ILE A 42 5.40 14.46 -1.96
CA ILE A 42 4.26 13.71 -1.38
C ILE A 42 4.75 12.79 -0.27
N LEU A 43 5.78 11.98 -0.53
CA LEU A 43 6.33 11.06 0.46
C LEU A 43 6.85 11.81 1.69
N GLN A 44 7.52 12.93 1.47
CA GLN A 44 8.02 13.80 2.55
C GLN A 44 6.87 14.40 3.36
N ASN A 45 5.82 14.90 2.71
CA ASN A 45 4.66 15.49 3.40
C ASN A 45 3.92 14.45 4.24
N CYS A 46 3.73 13.23 3.73
CA CYS A 46 3.14 12.13 4.50
C CYS A 46 3.96 11.82 5.76
N LEU A 47 5.30 11.84 5.66
CA LEU A 47 6.17 11.58 6.80
C LEU A 47 6.16 12.73 7.81
N VAL A 48 6.21 13.98 7.35
CA VAL A 48 6.24 15.19 8.19
C VAL A 48 4.92 15.40 8.93
N ASP A 49 3.80 14.91 8.39
CA ASP A 49 2.50 14.97 9.05
C ASP A 49 2.36 13.98 10.23
N LEU A 50 3.17 12.93 10.27
CA LEU A 50 3.06 11.85 11.25
C LEU A 50 3.12 12.32 12.72
N PRO A 51 4.07 13.19 13.15
CA PRO A 51 4.06 13.74 14.50
C PRO A 51 2.76 14.49 14.84
N ARG A 52 2.19 15.24 13.89
CA ARG A 52 0.91 15.93 14.09
C ARG A 52 -0.23 14.96 14.28
N GLN A 53 -0.21 13.82 13.57
CA GLN A 53 -1.19 12.76 13.74
C GLN A 53 -1.07 12.00 15.06
N PHE A 54 0.13 11.94 15.66
CA PHE A 54 0.29 11.42 17.02
C PHE A 54 -0.40 12.31 18.05
N GLU A 55 -0.30 13.64 17.90
CA GLU A 55 -0.91 14.61 18.80
C GLU A 55 -2.41 14.78 18.57
N LYS A 56 -2.80 14.95 17.30
CA LYS A 56 -4.16 15.20 16.85
C LYS A 56 -4.48 14.27 15.68
N PRO A 57 -5.01 13.07 15.96
CA PRO A 57 -5.38 12.12 14.93
C PRO A 57 -6.38 12.75 13.93
N HIS A 58 -6.06 12.66 12.64
CA HIS A 58 -6.91 13.13 11.55
C HIS A 58 -6.71 12.28 10.30
N GLN A 59 -7.81 11.88 9.67
CA GLN A 59 -7.77 11.07 8.44
C GLN A 59 -7.62 11.96 7.21
N ARG A 60 -7.02 11.43 6.15
CA ARG A 60 -7.14 12.07 4.84
C ARG A 60 -8.62 12.01 4.39
N PRO A 61 -9.26 13.14 4.03
CA PRO A 61 -10.59 13.08 3.45
C PRO A 61 -10.52 12.47 2.05
N TRP A 62 -11.31 11.43 1.82
CA TRP A 62 -11.50 10.87 0.49
C TRP A 62 -12.29 11.84 -0.38
N GLN A 63 -11.91 11.94 -1.65
CA GLN A 63 -12.75 12.62 -2.63
C GLN A 63 -14.03 11.79 -2.85
N PRO A 64 -15.20 12.42 -3.08
CA PRO A 64 -16.42 11.70 -3.43
C PRO A 64 -16.19 10.79 -4.64
N ILE A 65 -16.63 9.53 -4.52
CA ILE A 65 -16.52 8.54 -5.59
C ILE A 65 -17.85 8.45 -6.33
N ASP A 66 -17.82 8.62 -7.65
CA ASP A 66 -18.96 8.34 -8.53
C ASP A 66 -19.13 6.83 -8.72
N TRP A 67 -19.78 6.19 -7.75
CA TRP A 67 -20.02 4.75 -7.76
C TRP A 67 -20.85 4.29 -8.96
N GLN A 68 -21.81 5.11 -9.42
CA GLN A 68 -22.68 4.76 -10.56
C GLN A 68 -21.97 4.91 -11.90
N GLY A 69 -20.90 5.70 -11.96
CA GLY A 69 -20.06 5.86 -13.14
C GLY A 69 -19.06 4.71 -13.35
N ILE A 70 -18.88 3.81 -12.38
CA ILE A 70 -17.99 2.65 -12.50
C ILE A 70 -18.61 1.64 -13.47
N ASN A 71 -17.86 1.22 -14.48
CA ASN A 71 -18.33 0.24 -15.44
C ASN A 71 -17.19 -0.61 -16.06
N PRO A 72 -17.48 -1.82 -16.56
CA PRO A 72 -16.46 -2.72 -17.11
C PRO A 72 -15.65 -2.15 -18.29
N HIS A 73 -16.20 -1.23 -19.08
CA HIS A 73 -15.48 -0.61 -20.21
C HIS A 73 -14.35 0.34 -19.76
N GLN A 74 -14.28 0.65 -18.46
CA GLN A 74 -13.18 1.41 -17.90
C GLN A 74 -11.93 0.58 -17.66
N ILE A 75 -12.00 -0.76 -17.73
CA ILE A 75 -10.86 -1.67 -17.71
C ILE A 75 -10.19 -1.65 -19.09
N ILE A 76 -8.88 -1.43 -19.14
CA ILE A 76 -8.14 -1.28 -20.40
C ILE A 76 -6.84 -2.11 -20.41
N GLY A 77 -6.51 -2.68 -21.57
CA GLY A 77 -5.22 -3.35 -21.81
C GLY A 77 -4.94 -4.57 -20.94
N VAL A 78 -5.96 -5.11 -20.28
CA VAL A 78 -5.89 -6.34 -19.49
C VAL A 78 -7.23 -7.05 -19.55
N GLU A 79 -7.20 -8.38 -19.41
CA GLU A 79 -8.40 -9.19 -19.30
C GLU A 79 -9.25 -8.77 -18.08
N PRO A 80 -10.56 -8.51 -18.26
CA PRO A 80 -11.42 -8.11 -17.15
C PRO A 80 -11.42 -9.09 -15.98
N ALA A 81 -11.36 -10.40 -16.24
CA ALA A 81 -11.30 -11.43 -15.21
C ALA A 81 -10.02 -11.34 -14.35
N LEU A 82 -8.88 -11.02 -14.98
CA LEU A 82 -7.63 -10.79 -14.26
C LEU A 82 -7.72 -9.53 -13.39
N PHE A 83 -8.28 -8.44 -13.95
CA PHE A 83 -8.47 -7.20 -13.20
C PHE A 83 -9.37 -7.41 -11.98
N THR A 84 -10.53 -8.06 -12.14
CA THR A 84 -11.46 -8.31 -11.04
C THR A 84 -10.92 -9.31 -10.03
N ALA A 85 -10.11 -10.28 -10.44
CA ALA A 85 -9.39 -11.16 -9.50
C ALA A 85 -8.36 -10.38 -8.67
N ALA A 86 -7.65 -9.41 -9.26
CA ALA A 86 -6.76 -8.53 -8.50
C ALA A 86 -7.53 -7.64 -7.50
N ILE A 87 -8.71 -7.14 -7.87
CA ILE A 87 -9.62 -6.43 -6.93
C ILE A 87 -10.08 -7.36 -5.80
N ALA A 88 -10.50 -8.58 -6.11
CA ALA A 88 -10.91 -9.56 -5.10
C ALA A 88 -9.78 -9.88 -4.11
N ASN A 89 -8.56 -10.08 -4.63
CA ASN A 89 -7.37 -10.27 -3.81
C ASN A 89 -7.07 -9.07 -2.91
N ALA A 90 -7.31 -7.84 -3.36
CA ALA A 90 -7.18 -6.65 -2.52
C ALA A 90 -8.15 -6.73 -1.33
N VAL A 91 -9.43 -7.08 -1.56
CA VAL A 91 -10.42 -7.25 -0.48
C VAL A 91 -9.99 -8.28 0.58
N GLU A 92 -9.38 -9.39 0.16
CA GLU A 92 -8.86 -10.42 1.06
C GLU A 92 -7.67 -9.93 1.90
N ILE A 93 -6.73 -9.17 1.30
CA ILE A 93 -5.58 -8.59 2.02
C ILE A 93 -6.04 -7.66 3.15
N GLU A 94 -7.13 -6.92 2.95
CA GLU A 94 -7.69 -6.00 3.96
C GLU A 94 -8.38 -6.70 5.14
N THR A 95 -8.42 -8.04 5.17
CA THR A 95 -9.18 -8.81 6.16
C THR A 95 -8.29 -9.87 6.85
N PRO A 96 -8.13 -9.85 8.19
CA PRO A 96 -8.82 -9.04 9.21
C PRO A 96 -8.04 -7.81 9.73
N ILE A 97 -8.43 -6.60 9.33
CA ILE A 97 -7.72 -5.36 9.68
C ILE A 97 -7.50 -5.11 11.18
N ARG A 98 -8.48 -5.45 12.02
CA ARG A 98 -8.37 -5.30 13.48
C ARG A 98 -7.25 -6.17 14.05
N ALA A 99 -7.10 -7.39 13.57
CA ALA A 99 -6.06 -8.28 14.07
C ALA A 99 -4.67 -7.80 13.63
N TYR A 100 -4.52 -7.31 12.39
CA TYR A 100 -3.27 -6.66 11.93
C TYR A 100 -2.92 -5.40 12.74
N ALA A 101 -3.93 -4.59 13.08
CA ALA A 101 -3.75 -3.41 13.91
C ALA A 101 -3.27 -3.78 15.32
N LYS A 102 -3.88 -4.82 15.91
CA LYS A 102 -3.52 -5.33 17.25
C LYS A 102 -2.12 -5.96 17.27
N GLU A 103 -1.80 -6.79 16.29
CA GLU A 103 -0.47 -7.39 16.14
C GLU A 103 0.60 -6.30 16.05
N SER A 104 0.37 -5.29 15.22
CA SER A 104 1.30 -4.16 15.12
C SER A 104 1.44 -3.39 16.43
N TRP A 105 0.35 -3.20 17.16
CA TRP A 105 0.40 -2.60 18.48
C TRP A 105 1.25 -3.43 19.45
N ASP A 106 1.12 -4.76 19.45
CA ASP A 106 1.88 -5.66 20.32
C ASP A 106 3.38 -5.57 20.09
N TYR A 107 3.83 -5.52 18.84
CA TYR A 107 5.24 -5.30 18.51
C TYR A 107 5.73 -3.90 18.93
N LEU A 108 4.92 -2.87 18.75
CA LEU A 108 5.37 -1.48 18.86
C LEU A 108 5.27 -0.89 20.27
N GLN A 109 4.32 -1.31 21.10
CA GLN A 109 3.96 -0.59 22.32
C GLN A 109 5.13 -0.33 23.29
N ALA A 110 6.05 -1.28 23.41
CA ALA A 110 7.15 -1.22 24.36
C ALA A 110 8.30 -0.30 23.91
N THR A 111 8.46 -0.08 22.60
CA THR A 111 9.59 0.68 22.04
C THR A 111 9.17 1.95 21.30
N HIS A 112 7.94 1.98 20.78
CA HIS A 112 7.38 3.03 19.94
C HIS A 112 5.90 3.28 20.29
N PRO A 113 5.58 3.72 21.53
CA PRO A 113 4.21 3.80 22.02
C PRO A 113 3.31 4.74 21.21
N GLN A 114 3.85 5.84 20.66
CA GLN A 114 3.11 6.74 19.79
C GLN A 114 2.68 6.06 18.48
N MET A 115 3.58 5.28 17.87
CA MET A 115 3.27 4.50 16.66
C MET A 115 2.31 3.35 16.98
N ALA A 116 2.47 2.68 18.13
CA ALA A 116 1.51 1.67 18.57
C ALA A 116 0.11 2.27 18.69
N LYS A 117 -0.04 3.42 19.36
CA LYS A 117 -1.32 4.15 19.45
C LYS A 117 -1.86 4.57 18.09
N PHE A 118 -1.01 5.07 17.20
CA PHE A 118 -1.40 5.43 15.83
C PHE A 118 -1.95 4.23 15.06
N VAL A 119 -1.32 3.05 15.18
CA VAL A 119 -1.71 1.86 14.44
C VAL A 119 -2.92 1.15 15.05
N GLY A 120 -2.80 0.68 16.30
CA GLY A 120 -3.79 -0.16 16.97
C GLY A 120 -4.71 0.56 17.94
N GLY A 121 -4.40 1.82 18.29
CA GLY A 121 -5.19 2.61 19.24
C GLY A 121 -4.81 2.39 20.70
N THR A 122 -5.79 2.52 21.58
CA THR A 122 -5.60 2.39 23.04
C THR A 122 -6.44 1.27 23.60
N PHE A 123 -5.90 0.58 24.59
CA PHE A 123 -6.49 -0.59 25.21
C PHE A 123 -6.60 -0.36 26.73
N ALA A 124 -7.65 -0.90 27.33
CA ALA A 124 -7.77 -1.05 28.78
C ALA A 124 -6.85 -2.17 29.28
N ALA A 125 -6.68 -2.26 30.60
CA ALA A 125 -5.80 -3.26 31.23
C ALA A 125 -6.24 -4.71 30.96
N ASP A 126 -7.53 -4.93 30.70
CA ASP A 126 -8.10 -6.24 30.34
C ASP A 126 -8.01 -6.56 28.83
N GLY A 127 -7.39 -5.67 28.04
CA GLY A 127 -7.28 -5.81 26.59
C GLY A 127 -8.47 -5.25 25.79
N THR A 128 -9.48 -4.67 26.45
CA THR A 128 -10.62 -4.05 25.77
C THR A 128 -10.17 -2.82 24.97
N VAL A 129 -10.65 -2.70 23.73
CA VAL A 129 -10.36 -1.55 22.86
C VAL A 129 -11.10 -0.32 23.37
N LEU A 130 -10.36 0.71 23.77
CA LEU A 130 -10.91 2.00 24.18
C LEU A 130 -11.03 2.97 23.01
N GLU A 131 -10.00 3.01 22.16
CA GLU A 131 -9.99 3.82 20.95
C GLU A 131 -9.32 3.04 19.83
N VAL A 132 -9.84 3.17 18.61
CA VAL A 132 -9.23 2.61 17.40
C VAL A 132 -8.12 3.52 16.90
N GLY A 133 -7.00 2.93 16.48
CA GLY A 133 -5.89 3.67 15.87
C GLY A 133 -6.31 4.38 14.59
N LEU A 134 -5.62 5.47 14.26
CA LEU A 134 -5.88 6.25 13.06
C LEU A 134 -5.66 5.42 11.78
N TRP A 135 -4.56 4.66 11.73
CA TRP A 135 -4.27 3.74 10.63
C TRP A 135 -5.42 2.75 10.42
N GLU A 136 -5.87 2.07 11.48
CA GLU A 136 -6.99 1.12 11.35
C GLU A 136 -8.29 1.80 10.90
N LYS A 137 -8.55 3.06 11.33
CA LYS A 137 -9.71 3.82 10.84
C LYS A 137 -9.61 4.08 9.33
N GLU A 138 -8.42 4.39 8.80
CA GLU A 138 -8.19 4.60 7.36
C GLU A 138 -8.41 3.29 6.59
N GLU A 139 -7.73 2.22 7.00
CA GLU A 139 -7.76 0.89 6.36
C GLU A 139 -9.15 0.24 6.33
N ARG A 140 -9.99 0.51 7.34
CA ARG A 140 -11.39 0.05 7.36
C ARG A 140 -12.21 0.53 6.16
N GLN A 141 -11.76 1.56 5.45
CA GLN A 141 -12.41 2.07 4.24
C GLN A 141 -12.01 1.31 2.96
N HIS A 142 -10.85 0.66 2.94
CA HIS A 142 -10.31 -0.01 1.75
C HIS A 142 -11.17 -1.19 1.34
N ARG A 143 -11.45 -2.11 2.27
CA ARG A 143 -12.27 -3.30 2.00
C ARG A 143 -13.65 -2.97 1.44
N PRO A 144 -14.46 -2.06 2.05
CA PRO A 144 -15.72 -1.62 1.45
C PRO A 144 -15.56 -1.03 0.05
N ALA A 145 -14.52 -0.23 -0.18
CA ALA A 145 -14.28 0.40 -1.47
C ALA A 145 -13.99 -0.64 -2.56
N PHE A 146 -13.04 -1.56 -2.33
CA PHE A 146 -12.73 -2.62 -3.30
C PHE A 146 -13.88 -3.63 -3.47
N SER A 147 -14.62 -3.94 -2.41
CA SER A 147 -15.83 -4.78 -2.52
C SER A 147 -16.88 -4.12 -3.40
N LYS A 148 -17.05 -2.81 -3.28
CA LYS A 148 -17.99 -2.04 -4.09
C LYS A 148 -17.52 -1.94 -5.54
N ILE A 149 -16.24 -1.68 -5.79
CA ILE A 149 -15.64 -1.71 -7.14
C ILE A 149 -15.91 -3.07 -7.80
N TYR A 150 -15.63 -4.17 -7.10
CA TYR A 150 -15.90 -5.50 -7.64
C TYR A 150 -17.37 -5.66 -8.00
N GLN A 151 -18.28 -5.29 -7.09
CA GLN A 151 -19.72 -5.40 -7.33
C GLN A 151 -20.19 -4.59 -8.53
N GLU A 152 -19.68 -3.37 -8.73
CA GLU A 152 -20.03 -2.56 -9.91
C GLU A 152 -19.47 -3.16 -11.22
N LEU A 153 -18.33 -3.85 -11.16
CA LEU A 153 -17.70 -4.46 -12.34
C LEU A 153 -18.31 -5.82 -12.71
N THR A 154 -18.76 -6.60 -11.74
CA THR A 154 -19.23 -7.98 -11.96
C THR A 154 -20.73 -8.16 -11.78
N GLY A 155 -21.39 -7.25 -11.05
CA GLY A 155 -22.75 -7.43 -10.55
C GLY A 155 -22.84 -8.34 -9.32
N GLU A 156 -21.72 -8.91 -8.86
CA GLU A 156 -21.69 -9.92 -7.81
C GLU A 156 -21.14 -9.37 -6.50
N LYS A 157 -21.61 -9.90 -5.38
CA LYS A 157 -21.03 -9.58 -4.05
C LYS A 157 -19.91 -10.54 -3.73
N LEU A 158 -18.74 -10.00 -3.38
CA LEU A 158 -17.63 -10.77 -2.84
C LEU A 158 -17.96 -11.31 -1.44
N ASN A 159 -17.60 -12.57 -1.21
CA ASN A 159 -17.54 -13.19 0.11
C ASN A 159 -16.06 -13.51 0.41
N PRO A 160 -15.27 -12.50 0.86
CA PRO A 160 -13.85 -12.69 1.05
C PRO A 160 -13.57 -13.67 2.19
N GLN A 161 -12.58 -14.53 2.01
CA GLN A 161 -12.04 -15.32 3.11
C GLN A 161 -11.14 -14.42 3.97
N SER A 162 -11.27 -14.54 5.29
CA SER A 162 -10.37 -13.84 6.21
C SER A 162 -9.05 -14.58 6.30
N ASN A 163 -7.94 -13.86 6.11
CA ASN A 163 -6.62 -14.44 6.34
C ASN A 163 -6.41 -14.74 7.83
N SER A 164 -5.50 -15.66 8.13
CA SER A 164 -5.04 -15.87 9.50
C SER A 164 -4.02 -14.80 9.91
N VAL A 165 -3.94 -14.51 11.20
CA VAL A 165 -2.92 -13.61 11.78
C VAL A 165 -2.08 -14.43 12.76
N GLN A 166 -0.76 -14.39 12.62
CA GLN A 166 0.17 -15.16 13.47
C GLN A 166 0.21 -14.61 14.90
N GLY A 167 0.16 -13.29 15.05
CA GLY A 167 0.28 -12.61 16.34
C GLY A 167 1.73 -12.29 16.69
N TYR A 168 1.94 -11.75 17.90
CA TYR A 168 3.28 -11.40 18.37
C TYR A 168 4.10 -12.66 18.71
N GLU A 169 5.25 -12.81 18.03
CA GLU A 169 6.21 -13.89 18.28
C GLU A 169 7.51 -13.31 18.84
N SER A 170 7.77 -13.55 20.13
CA SER A 170 8.99 -13.08 20.79
C SER A 170 10.19 -13.96 20.41
N SER A 171 11.26 -13.36 19.89
CA SER A 171 12.56 -14.04 19.75
C SER A 171 13.45 -13.90 21.00
N GLY A 172 12.98 -13.19 22.02
CA GLY A 172 13.80 -12.74 23.15
C GLY A 172 14.64 -11.50 22.86
N ASN A 173 14.58 -10.97 21.62
CA ASN A 173 15.23 -9.72 21.22
C ASN A 173 14.19 -8.74 20.67
N ILE A 174 13.63 -7.91 21.55
CA ILE A 174 12.55 -6.98 21.20
C ILE A 174 12.89 -6.05 20.04
N ARG A 175 14.16 -5.62 19.91
CA ARG A 175 14.60 -4.75 18.81
C ARG A 175 14.50 -5.48 17.48
N GLU A 176 14.93 -6.73 17.44
CA GLU A 176 14.87 -7.57 16.24
C GLU A 176 13.42 -7.91 15.87
N ASP A 177 12.57 -8.18 16.87
CA ASP A 177 11.15 -8.45 16.68
C ASP A 177 10.44 -7.24 16.06
N VAL A 178 10.63 -6.04 16.63
CA VAL A 178 10.07 -4.80 16.09
C VAL A 178 10.63 -4.52 14.68
N TYR A 179 11.92 -4.78 14.44
CA TYR A 179 12.52 -4.56 13.13
C TYR A 179 11.92 -5.46 12.05
N LYS A 180 11.80 -6.77 12.33
CA LYS A 180 11.17 -7.74 11.41
C LYS A 180 9.72 -7.36 11.14
N HIS A 181 8.97 -6.95 12.17
CA HIS A 181 7.60 -6.48 12.02
C HIS A 181 7.52 -5.23 11.12
N ALA A 182 8.38 -4.23 11.36
CA ALA A 182 8.44 -3.03 10.53
C ALA A 182 8.74 -3.35 9.06
N LEU A 183 9.67 -4.27 8.79
CA LEU A 183 9.94 -4.76 7.43
C LEU A 183 8.73 -5.46 6.81
N SER A 184 7.99 -6.24 7.60
CA SER A 184 6.74 -6.88 7.17
C SER A 184 5.71 -5.84 6.75
N ARG A 185 5.43 -4.83 7.60
CA ARG A 185 4.52 -3.73 7.27
C ARG A 185 4.93 -2.99 6.00
N ILE A 186 6.20 -2.57 5.89
CA ILE A 186 6.73 -1.94 4.67
C ILE A 186 6.48 -2.81 3.43
N THR A 187 6.64 -4.13 3.55
CA THR A 187 6.38 -5.07 2.46
C THR A 187 4.92 -5.08 2.05
N THR A 188 4.00 -5.10 3.03
CA THR A 188 2.56 -5.06 2.81
C THR A 188 2.14 -3.75 2.13
N GLU A 189 2.52 -2.60 2.67
CA GLU A 189 2.16 -1.29 2.10
C GLU A 189 2.74 -1.13 0.68
N TRP A 190 3.98 -1.57 0.47
CA TRP A 190 4.63 -1.54 -0.85
C TRP A 190 3.93 -2.46 -1.85
N GLY A 191 3.49 -3.64 -1.41
CA GLY A 191 2.73 -4.58 -2.20
C GLY A 191 1.37 -4.02 -2.62
N ALA A 192 0.60 -3.51 -1.66
CA ALA A 192 -0.69 -2.87 -1.91
C ALA A 192 -0.56 -1.68 -2.85
N THR A 193 0.38 -0.75 -2.56
CA THR A 193 0.67 0.39 -3.44
C THR A 193 1.01 -0.05 -4.87
N SER A 194 1.83 -1.10 -5.03
CA SER A 194 2.22 -1.62 -6.35
C SER A 194 1.02 -2.18 -7.12
N VAL A 195 0.18 -2.97 -6.47
CA VAL A 195 -1.02 -3.55 -7.08
C VAL A 195 -2.03 -2.47 -7.43
N TYR A 196 -2.26 -1.50 -6.56
CA TYR A 196 -3.25 -0.43 -6.78
C TYR A 196 -2.80 0.49 -7.92
N LEU A 197 -1.50 0.76 -8.06
CA LEU A 197 -0.96 1.48 -9.22
C LEU A 197 -1.12 0.69 -10.52
N TRP A 198 -0.88 -0.62 -10.50
CA TRP A 198 -1.10 -1.47 -11.67
C TRP A 198 -2.59 -1.46 -12.07
N LEU A 199 -3.50 -1.60 -11.11
CA LEU A 199 -4.95 -1.44 -11.34
C LEU A 199 -5.31 -0.06 -11.90
N MET A 200 -4.69 1.02 -11.43
CA MET A 200 -4.90 2.36 -11.98
C MET A 200 -4.34 2.52 -13.40
N ALA A 201 -3.22 1.87 -13.73
CA ALA A 201 -2.66 1.88 -15.07
C ALA A 201 -3.59 1.17 -16.07
N HIS A 202 -4.33 0.15 -15.60
CA HIS A 202 -5.31 -0.62 -16.35
C HIS A 202 -6.76 -0.17 -16.16
N SER A 203 -6.99 1.02 -15.61
CA SER A 203 -8.33 1.59 -15.48
C SER A 203 -8.40 3.04 -15.94
N THR A 204 -9.62 3.54 -16.17
CA THR A 204 -9.92 4.92 -16.57
C THR A 204 -11.17 5.44 -15.84
N GLY A 205 -11.49 6.73 -15.98
CA GLY A 205 -12.75 7.30 -15.50
C GLY A 205 -13.01 7.13 -14.00
N ALA A 206 -14.26 6.84 -13.64
CA ALA A 206 -14.70 6.71 -12.24
C ALA A 206 -14.02 5.52 -11.53
N LEU A 207 -13.79 4.40 -12.22
CA LEU A 207 -13.04 3.26 -11.68
C LEU A 207 -11.63 3.68 -11.23
N GLN A 208 -10.92 4.42 -12.09
CA GLN A 208 -9.56 4.88 -11.76
C GLN A 208 -9.55 5.85 -10.57
N GLN A 209 -10.57 6.72 -10.46
CA GLN A 209 -10.72 7.65 -9.35
C GLN A 209 -11.05 6.95 -8.03
N ALA A 210 -11.87 5.88 -8.08
CA ALA A 210 -12.22 5.07 -6.92
C ALA A 210 -10.98 4.36 -6.35
N ILE A 211 -10.15 3.77 -7.21
CA ILE A 211 -8.89 3.09 -6.81
C ILE A 211 -7.85 4.08 -6.29
N ALA A 212 -7.84 5.32 -6.80
CA ALA A 212 -6.93 6.35 -6.34
C ALA A 212 -7.09 6.71 -4.85
N GLN A 213 -8.26 6.46 -4.24
CA GLN A 213 -8.46 6.76 -2.82
C GLN A 213 -7.66 5.82 -1.91
N PRO A 214 -7.88 4.49 -1.91
CA PRO A 214 -7.06 3.59 -1.10
C PRO A 214 -5.58 3.68 -1.46
N LEU A 215 -5.21 3.85 -2.75
CA LEU A 215 -3.81 4.05 -3.13
C LEU A 215 -3.11 5.19 -2.36
N GLN A 216 -3.77 6.33 -2.18
CA GLN A 216 -3.17 7.46 -1.48
C GLN A 216 -2.98 7.17 0.01
N ASP A 217 -3.84 6.35 0.60
CA ASP A 217 -3.71 5.93 2.00
C ASP A 217 -2.52 4.95 2.14
N GLU A 218 -2.38 3.99 1.23
CA GLU A 218 -1.22 3.07 1.18
C GLU A 218 0.11 3.82 1.03
N ILE A 219 0.17 4.84 0.17
CA ILE A 219 1.39 5.67 -0.01
C ILE A 219 1.72 6.41 1.28
N ASN A 220 0.70 6.93 1.95
CA ASN A 220 0.83 7.61 3.23
C ASN A 220 1.33 6.65 4.32
N HIS A 221 0.79 5.43 4.40
CA HIS A 221 1.22 4.40 5.34
C HIS A 221 2.65 3.93 5.06
N LEU A 222 2.96 3.65 3.79
CA LEU A 222 4.28 3.26 3.32
C LEU A 222 5.34 4.30 3.72
N ALA A 223 5.07 5.59 3.47
CA ALA A 223 5.98 6.66 3.85
C ALA A 223 6.24 6.68 5.36
N LYS A 224 5.20 6.52 6.18
CA LYS A 224 5.30 6.53 7.64
C LYS A 224 6.10 5.35 8.18
N PHE A 225 5.76 4.12 7.77
CA PHE A 225 6.49 2.93 8.18
C PHE A 225 7.94 2.95 7.70
N TRP A 226 8.18 3.43 6.47
CA TRP A 226 9.54 3.56 5.93
C TRP A 226 10.38 4.57 6.72
N GLY A 227 9.83 5.76 6.99
CA GLY A 227 10.53 6.83 7.70
C GLY A 227 10.83 6.47 9.15
N ILE A 228 9.86 5.92 9.89
CA ILE A 228 10.10 5.41 11.25
C ILE A 228 11.15 4.30 11.25
N SER A 229 11.07 3.35 10.31
CA SER A 229 12.08 2.28 10.23
C SER A 229 13.48 2.84 9.95
N ARG A 230 13.60 3.85 9.07
CA ARG A 230 14.88 4.52 8.79
C ARG A 230 15.44 5.24 10.00
N TRP A 231 14.59 5.88 10.79
CA TRP A 231 14.97 6.58 12.01
C TRP A 231 15.32 5.62 13.16
N ALA A 232 14.51 4.58 13.40
CA ALA A 232 14.66 3.71 14.56
C ALA A 232 15.82 2.71 14.45
N PHE A 233 16.13 2.25 13.24
CA PHE A 233 17.09 1.15 13.02
C PHE A 233 18.36 1.54 12.26
N GLY A 234 18.36 2.67 11.54
CA GLY A 234 19.55 3.16 10.83
C GLY A 234 20.05 2.25 9.71
N ASP A 235 19.28 1.20 9.34
CA ASP A 235 19.74 0.20 8.39
C ASP A 235 20.01 0.76 7.00
N SER A 236 21.00 0.17 6.34
CA SER A 236 21.27 0.46 4.94
C SER A 236 20.05 0.12 4.08
N TYR A 237 19.77 0.96 3.08
CA TYR A 237 18.71 0.73 2.10
C TYR A 237 18.76 -0.69 1.50
N VAL A 238 19.96 -1.23 1.27
CA VAL A 238 20.15 -2.56 0.67
C VAL A 238 19.69 -3.67 1.61
N THR A 239 19.97 -3.56 2.91
CA THR A 239 19.50 -4.51 3.92
C THR A 239 17.98 -4.54 3.96
N ARG A 240 17.36 -3.35 3.98
CA ARG A 240 15.90 -3.21 3.94
C ARG A 240 15.31 -3.82 2.68
N LEU A 241 15.86 -3.47 1.51
CA LEU A 241 15.43 -4.02 0.23
C LEU A 241 15.45 -5.55 0.21
N ARG A 242 16.55 -6.17 0.68
CA ARG A 242 16.68 -7.63 0.74
C ARG A 242 15.64 -8.25 1.67
N GLY A 243 15.39 -7.64 2.83
CA GLY A 243 14.35 -8.10 3.76
C GLY A 243 12.95 -8.01 3.15
N THR A 244 12.61 -6.87 2.56
CA THR A 244 11.32 -6.62 1.93
C THR A 244 11.07 -7.54 0.73
N THR A 245 12.06 -7.78 -0.14
CA THR A 245 11.89 -8.70 -1.27
C THR A 245 11.76 -10.16 -0.83
N LYS A 246 12.49 -10.58 0.21
CA LYS A 246 12.33 -11.92 0.81
C LYS A 246 10.93 -12.10 1.38
N ASN A 247 10.43 -11.11 2.13
CA ASN A 247 9.09 -11.15 2.70
C ASN A 247 8.01 -11.17 1.60
N LEU A 248 8.18 -10.38 0.53
CA LEU A 248 7.25 -10.40 -0.60
C LEU A 248 7.17 -11.78 -1.24
N MET A 249 8.32 -12.43 -1.49
CA MET A 249 8.34 -13.79 -2.04
C MET A 249 7.66 -14.80 -1.11
N SER A 250 7.87 -14.69 0.20
CA SER A 250 7.20 -15.52 1.19
C SER A 250 5.69 -15.31 1.21
N LEU A 251 5.23 -14.06 1.16
CA LEU A 251 3.81 -13.71 1.08
C LEU A 251 3.18 -14.27 -0.20
N LEU A 252 3.84 -14.10 -1.35
CA LEU A 252 3.37 -14.65 -2.62
C LEU A 252 3.24 -16.17 -2.59
N GLN A 253 4.17 -16.88 -1.94
CA GLN A 253 4.10 -18.34 -1.77
C GLN A 253 2.97 -18.76 -0.83
N HIS A 254 2.79 -18.06 0.30
CA HIS A 254 1.74 -18.37 1.28
C HIS A 254 0.34 -18.16 0.68
N HIS A 255 0.16 -17.04 -0.04
CA HIS A 255 -1.11 -16.71 -0.70
C HIS A 255 -1.46 -17.59 -1.92
N GLN A 256 -0.52 -18.34 -2.48
CA GLN A 256 -0.85 -19.33 -3.52
C GLN A 256 -1.73 -20.47 -2.97
N GLY A 257 -1.60 -20.82 -1.69
CA GLY A 257 -2.33 -21.92 -1.06
C GLY A 257 -3.71 -21.57 -0.52
N GLU A 258 -3.96 -20.30 -0.16
CA GLU A 258 -5.14 -19.90 0.62
C GLU A 258 -6.23 -19.17 -0.19
N ARG A 259 -5.93 -18.68 -1.39
CA ARG A 259 -6.85 -17.77 -2.11
C ARG A 259 -7.83 -18.47 -3.03
N THR A 260 -9.06 -17.96 -3.06
CA THR A 260 -10.20 -18.55 -3.78
C THR A 260 -10.04 -18.52 -5.31
N HIS A 261 -9.33 -17.52 -5.84
CA HIS A 261 -9.23 -17.27 -7.29
C HIS A 261 -7.86 -17.57 -7.92
N THR A 262 -6.88 -18.10 -7.18
CA THR A 262 -5.52 -18.31 -7.72
C THR A 262 -5.47 -19.30 -8.88
N LYS A 263 -6.34 -20.31 -8.93
CA LYS A 263 -6.33 -21.32 -10.01
C LYS A 263 -6.74 -20.77 -11.38
N GLU A 264 -7.62 -19.76 -11.41
CA GLU A 264 -8.07 -19.11 -12.65
C GLU A 264 -7.00 -18.16 -13.21
N LEU A 265 -6.15 -17.61 -12.33
CA LEU A 265 -5.04 -16.76 -12.70
C LEU A 265 -3.95 -17.52 -13.49
N TRP A 266 -3.70 -18.80 -13.20
CA TRP A 266 -2.60 -19.54 -13.86
C TRP A 266 -2.88 -20.01 -15.29
N GLN A 267 -4.11 -19.86 -15.81
CA GLN A 267 -4.48 -20.36 -17.16
C GLN A 267 -4.43 -19.30 -18.27
N LEU A 268 -4.39 -18.01 -17.91
CA LEU A 268 -4.35 -16.90 -18.88
C LEU A 268 -2.89 -16.53 -19.20
N GLY A 269 -2.63 -15.90 -20.35
CA GLY A 269 -1.29 -15.52 -20.87
C GLY A 269 -0.49 -14.54 -19.98
N TYR A 270 -0.12 -15.00 -18.79
CA TYR A 270 0.24 -14.21 -17.62
C TYR A 270 1.63 -13.57 -17.65
N ALA A 271 2.50 -14.01 -18.57
CA ALA A 271 3.89 -13.59 -18.59
C ALA A 271 4.00 -12.07 -18.76
N LEU A 272 3.17 -11.45 -19.61
CA LEU A 272 3.22 -10.01 -19.84
C LEU A 272 2.75 -9.22 -18.60
N TYR A 273 1.64 -9.62 -18.00
CA TYR A 273 1.10 -8.95 -16.79
C TYR A 273 2.01 -9.15 -15.59
N ALA A 274 2.65 -10.31 -15.46
CA ALA A 274 3.68 -10.54 -14.46
C ALA A 274 4.88 -9.61 -14.67
N VAL A 275 5.31 -9.39 -15.92
CA VAL A 275 6.37 -8.43 -16.24
C VAL A 275 5.94 -7.00 -15.89
N GLU A 276 4.70 -6.60 -16.14
CA GLU A 276 4.16 -5.28 -15.78
C GLU A 276 4.08 -5.07 -14.27
N LEU A 277 3.62 -6.07 -13.52
CA LEU A 277 3.62 -6.05 -12.06
C LEU A 277 5.05 -5.94 -11.54
N VAL A 278 5.97 -6.82 -11.96
CA VAL A 278 7.39 -6.76 -11.57
C VAL A 278 8.00 -5.40 -11.89
N PHE A 279 7.69 -4.83 -13.06
CA PHE A 279 8.11 -3.48 -13.42
C PHE A 279 7.55 -2.43 -12.44
N THR A 280 6.27 -2.54 -12.06
CA THR A 280 5.63 -1.65 -11.09
C THR A 280 6.34 -1.71 -9.73
N PHE A 281 6.50 -2.91 -9.17
CA PHE A 281 7.23 -3.15 -7.92
C PHE A 281 8.64 -2.53 -7.96
N ALA A 282 9.41 -2.82 -9.01
CA ALA A 282 10.76 -2.31 -9.18
C ALA A 282 10.79 -0.78 -9.32
N ARG A 283 9.85 -0.20 -10.08
CA ARG A 283 9.78 1.24 -10.31
C ARG A 283 9.46 2.02 -9.04
N LEU A 284 8.58 1.49 -8.19
CA LEU A 284 8.27 2.05 -6.87
C LEU A 284 9.49 2.00 -5.97
N MET A 285 10.18 0.86 -5.96
CA MET A 285 11.37 0.70 -5.15
C MET A 285 12.49 1.67 -5.58
N VAL A 286 12.66 1.91 -6.89
CA VAL A 286 13.56 2.97 -7.38
C VAL A 286 13.14 4.35 -6.86
N GLN A 287 11.84 4.64 -6.80
CA GLN A 287 11.33 5.91 -6.28
C GLN A 287 11.57 6.05 -4.77
N LEU A 288 11.27 5.00 -4.00
CA LEU A 288 11.55 4.94 -2.56
C LEU A 288 13.04 5.08 -2.27
N ARG A 289 13.92 4.49 -3.11
CA ARG A 289 15.37 4.69 -2.99
C ARG A 289 15.75 6.15 -3.12
N ARG A 290 15.23 6.84 -4.14
CA ARG A 290 15.53 8.25 -4.39
C ARG A 290 15.07 9.11 -3.23
N TRP A 291 13.85 8.89 -2.74
CA TRP A 291 13.36 9.58 -1.55
C TRP A 291 14.16 9.23 -0.29
N ASN A 292 14.51 7.96 -0.06
CA ASN A 292 15.32 7.57 1.08
C ASN A 292 16.70 8.26 1.10
N GLN A 293 17.26 8.59 -0.07
CA GLN A 293 18.51 9.34 -0.17
C GLN A 293 18.37 10.82 0.21
N THR A 294 17.15 11.37 0.23
CA THR A 294 16.87 12.73 0.70
C THR A 294 16.58 12.80 2.20
N LEU A 295 16.40 11.65 2.87
CA LEU A 295 16.16 11.59 4.32
C LEU A 295 17.49 11.68 5.07
N SER A 296 17.75 12.84 5.69
CA SER A 296 18.89 13.01 6.60
C SER A 296 18.56 12.50 8.00
N ASP A 297 19.57 12.00 8.72
CA ASP A 297 19.39 11.57 10.11
C ASP A 297 18.99 12.75 11.00
N GLU A 298 19.53 13.95 10.75
CA GLU A 298 19.19 15.17 11.46
C GLU A 298 17.70 15.53 11.33
N ASP A 299 17.12 15.44 10.13
CA ASP A 299 15.72 15.77 9.92
C ASP A 299 14.79 14.72 10.55
N LEU A 300 15.18 13.45 10.51
CA LEU A 300 14.46 12.39 11.20
C LEU A 300 14.51 12.56 12.73
N VAL A 301 15.64 13.00 13.28
CA VAL A 301 15.78 13.35 14.70
C VAL A 301 14.93 14.57 15.05
N LYS A 302 14.86 15.59 14.19
CA LYS A 302 13.93 16.73 14.41
C LYS A 302 12.47 16.29 14.43
N LEU A 303 12.10 15.31 13.61
CA LEU A 303 10.72 14.81 13.53
C LEU A 303 10.33 13.89 14.67
N PHE A 304 11.24 13.01 15.12
CA PHE A 304 10.91 11.89 16.02
C PHE A 304 11.71 11.89 17.33
N GLY A 305 12.64 12.82 17.50
CA GLY A 305 13.59 12.85 18.61
C GLY A 305 14.74 11.86 18.43
N LEU A 306 15.48 11.57 19.51
CA LEU A 306 16.57 10.61 19.47
C LEU A 306 16.04 9.19 19.20
N PRO A 307 16.71 8.38 18.36
CA PRO A 307 16.36 6.98 18.16
C PRO A 307 16.34 6.22 19.50
N PRO A 308 15.53 5.16 19.65
CA PRO A 308 15.41 4.43 20.91
C PRO A 308 16.74 3.93 21.49
N GLN A 309 17.71 3.57 20.64
CA GLN A 309 19.02 3.07 21.06
C GLN A 309 19.90 4.17 21.69
N GLU A 310 19.83 5.39 21.15
CA GLU A 310 20.60 6.53 21.68
C GLU A 310 19.98 7.09 22.96
N ARG A 311 18.66 6.96 23.13
CA ARG A 311 17.98 7.32 24.38
C ARG A 311 18.42 6.49 25.58
N LEU A 312 18.64 5.18 25.37
CA LEU A 312 19.11 4.28 26.42
C LEU A 312 20.60 4.49 26.77
N ALA A 313 21.39 5.05 25.86
CA ALA A 313 22.79 5.40 26.11
C ALA A 313 22.96 6.78 26.76
N ALA A 314 21.95 7.65 26.65
CA ALA A 314 21.93 9.00 27.22
C ALA A 314 21.26 9.08 28.61
N SER A 315 20.69 7.97 29.09
CA SER A 315 20.06 7.80 30.41
C SER A 315 20.96 7.04 31.37
#